data_AF-A0A833JEA7-F1
#
_entry.id   AF-A0A833JEA7-F1
#
_cell.length_a   1.000
_cell.length_b   1.000
_cell.length_c   1.000
_cell.angle_alpha   90.00
_cell.angle_beta   90.00
_cell.angle_gamma   90.00
#
_symmetry.space_group_name_H-M   'P 1'
#
loop_
_entity.id
_entity.type
_entity.pdbx_description
1 polymer ?
#
loop_
_entity_poly.entity_id
_entity_poly.type
_entity_poly.pdbx_seq_one_letter_code
_entity_poly.pdbx_strand_id
1 'polypeptide(L)'
;MGVKKVAEKKIKQFFQKIMEASENSKHPILIENSSCFLEIFENHKNEDSLNIQNALSFIFENLKEYPLKKQNKNIMLHVNCSVTKLKMNDQIISLTQRCADNTIIPNDILCCGFAGSKGFTNPELNQNALKTLKEQIPDNYYEGYTCLETCALGFTKHSGIPYYSIFHLIDECM
;
A
#
# COMPACT_ATOMS: atom_id res chain seq x y z
N MET A 1 2.98 -19.72 14.04
CA MET A 1 2.58 -19.90 12.62
C MET A 1 1.06 -20.02 12.58
N GLY A 2 0.39 -19.33 11.66
CA GLY A 2 -1.03 -18.93 11.76
C GLY A 2 -2.03 -20.08 11.94
N VAL A 3 -3.04 -19.84 12.77
CA VAL A 3 -4.11 -20.82 13.03
C VAL A 3 -5.21 -20.65 11.98
N LYS A 4 -5.18 -21.46 10.91
CA LYS A 4 -6.09 -21.34 9.74
C LYS A 4 -7.58 -21.21 10.14
N LYS A 5 -8.03 -22.03 11.09
CA LYS A 5 -9.41 -21.98 11.62
C LYS A 5 -9.76 -20.63 12.25
N VAL A 6 -8.80 -19.97 12.90
CA VAL A 6 -9.00 -18.63 13.47
C VAL A 6 -9.12 -17.59 12.36
N ALA A 7 -8.29 -17.68 11.33
CA ALA A 7 -8.38 -16.78 10.17
C ALA A 7 -9.75 -16.91 9.46
N GLU A 8 -10.20 -18.14 9.19
CA GLU A 8 -11.52 -18.43 8.61
C GLU A 8 -12.68 -17.94 9.49
N LYS A 9 -12.54 -18.02 10.82
CA LYS A 9 -13.53 -17.44 11.73
C LYS A 9 -13.52 -15.91 11.68
N LYS A 10 -12.33 -15.30 11.60
CA LYS A 10 -12.18 -13.84 11.60
C LYS A 10 -12.66 -13.20 10.32
N ILE A 11 -12.46 -13.85 9.17
CA ILE A 11 -12.96 -13.32 7.90
C ILE A 11 -14.50 -13.31 7.85
N LYS A 12 -15.15 -14.36 8.36
CA LYS A 12 -16.63 -14.38 8.51
C LYS A 12 -17.14 -13.29 9.43
N GLN A 13 -16.46 -13.08 10.57
CA GLN A 13 -16.78 -11.98 11.49
C GLN A 13 -16.61 -10.61 10.83
N PHE A 14 -15.56 -10.44 10.01
CA PHE A 14 -15.32 -9.22 9.26
C PHE A 14 -16.46 -8.94 8.27
N PHE A 15 -16.84 -9.91 7.42
CA PHE A 15 -17.95 -9.73 6.47
C PHE A 15 -19.28 -9.42 7.14
N GLN A 16 -19.61 -10.10 8.25
CA GLN A 16 -20.80 -9.79 9.04
C GLN A 16 -20.80 -8.33 9.53
N LYS A 17 -19.65 -7.85 10.02
CA LYS A 17 -19.53 -6.49 10.57
C LYS A 17 -19.57 -5.40 9.51
N ILE A 18 -18.93 -5.60 8.36
CA ILE A 18 -18.95 -4.61 7.29
C ILE A 18 -20.29 -4.57 6.54
N MET A 19 -21.03 -5.69 6.48
CA MET A 19 -22.40 -5.70 5.94
C MET A 19 -23.32 -4.78 6.75
N GLU A 20 -23.27 -4.91 8.07
CA GLU A 20 -24.00 -4.05 9.00
C GLU A 20 -23.54 -2.59 8.87
N ALA A 21 -22.22 -2.33 8.90
CA ALA A 21 -21.66 -0.98 8.87
C ALA A 21 -21.85 -0.25 7.52
N SER A 22 -21.95 -0.98 6.41
CA SER A 22 -22.20 -0.42 5.07
C SER A 22 -23.67 -0.21 4.75
N GLU A 23 -24.58 -0.45 5.71
CA GLU A 23 -26.04 -0.47 5.51
C GLU A 23 -26.44 -1.39 4.34
N ASN A 24 -25.93 -2.64 4.36
CA ASN A 24 -26.10 -3.61 3.29
C ASN A 24 -25.59 -3.08 1.93
N SER A 25 -24.34 -2.67 1.85
CA SER A 25 -23.67 -2.21 0.62
C SER A 25 -24.14 -0.85 0.06
N LYS A 26 -24.97 -0.10 0.80
CA LYS A 26 -25.35 1.28 0.41
C LYS A 26 -24.15 2.22 0.36
N HIS A 27 -23.17 2.01 1.24
CA HIS A 27 -21.91 2.74 1.24
C HIS A 27 -20.74 1.86 0.75
N PRO A 28 -19.83 2.38 -0.09
CA PRO A 28 -18.65 1.65 -0.49
C PRO A 28 -17.72 1.42 0.70
N ILE A 29 -17.10 0.25 0.74
CA ILE A 29 -16.10 -0.12 1.74
C ILE A 29 -14.73 0.03 1.09
N LEU A 30 -13.95 0.99 1.58
CA LEU A 30 -12.58 1.21 1.09
C LEU A 30 -11.58 0.50 1.99
N ILE A 31 -10.69 -0.29 1.38
CA ILE A 31 -9.58 -0.94 2.08
C ILE A 31 -8.29 -0.30 1.62
N GLU A 32 -7.64 0.41 2.53
CA GLU A 32 -6.35 1.09 2.32
C GLU A 32 -5.22 0.09 2.09
N ASN A 33 -5.09 -0.85 3.03
CA ASN A 33 -3.99 -1.78 3.03
C ASN A 33 -4.12 -2.77 1.86
N SER A 34 -3.23 -2.61 0.88
CA SER A 34 -3.23 -3.40 -0.36
C SER A 34 -3.13 -4.92 -0.12
N SER A 35 -2.51 -5.36 0.97
CA SER A 35 -2.42 -6.79 1.30
C SER A 35 -3.73 -7.35 1.85
N CYS A 36 -4.47 -6.57 2.66
CA CYS A 36 -5.80 -6.95 3.14
C CYS A 36 -6.81 -7.01 1.99
N PHE A 37 -6.78 -6.03 1.07
CA PHE A 37 -7.65 -6.05 -0.10
C PHE A 37 -7.33 -7.24 -1.02
N LEU A 38 -6.05 -7.54 -1.25
CA LEU A 38 -5.63 -8.69 -2.06
C LEU A 38 -6.18 -10.01 -1.50
N GLU A 39 -6.07 -10.24 -0.19
CA GLU A 39 -6.60 -11.43 0.47
C GLU A 39 -8.11 -11.61 0.23
N ILE A 40 -8.87 -10.52 0.38
CA ILE A 40 -10.32 -10.53 0.14
C ILE A 40 -10.62 -10.79 -1.34
N PHE A 41 -9.91 -10.12 -2.24
CA PHE A 41 -10.11 -10.22 -3.68
C PHE A 41 -9.75 -11.59 -4.26
N GLU A 42 -8.70 -12.24 -3.78
CA GLU A 42 -8.26 -13.55 -4.26
C GLU A 42 -9.05 -14.71 -3.63
N ASN A 43 -9.36 -14.63 -2.33
CA ASN A 43 -9.86 -15.79 -1.57
C ASN A 43 -11.32 -15.68 -1.11
N HIS A 44 -11.91 -14.48 -1.14
CA HIS A 44 -13.24 -14.24 -0.55
C HIS A 44 -14.18 -13.39 -1.42
N LYS A 45 -13.87 -13.23 -2.70
CA LYS A 45 -14.65 -12.41 -3.66
C LYS A 45 -16.11 -12.87 -3.80
N ASN A 46 -16.41 -14.12 -3.45
CA ASN A 46 -17.73 -14.74 -3.59
C ASN A 46 -18.61 -14.60 -2.33
N GLU A 47 -18.17 -13.92 -1.25
CA GLU A 47 -18.97 -13.72 -0.02
C GLU A 47 -19.97 -12.53 -0.12
N ASP A 48 -20.68 -12.42 -1.26
CA ASP A 48 -21.90 -11.62 -1.50
C ASP A 48 -21.82 -10.08 -1.52
N SER A 49 -22.36 -9.49 -2.61
CA SER A 49 -23.04 -8.18 -2.77
C SER A 49 -22.41 -6.87 -2.24
N LEU A 50 -21.29 -6.94 -1.53
CA LEU A 50 -20.64 -5.78 -0.93
C LEU A 50 -19.77 -5.04 -1.95
N ASN A 51 -19.94 -3.72 -1.99
CA ASN A 51 -19.12 -2.83 -2.79
C ASN A 51 -17.79 -2.55 -2.07
N ILE A 52 -16.90 -3.54 -2.07
CA ILE A 52 -15.55 -3.42 -1.51
C ILE A 52 -14.57 -2.99 -2.60
N GLN A 53 -13.85 -1.90 -2.35
CA GLN A 53 -12.89 -1.33 -3.29
C GLN A 53 -11.54 -1.11 -2.62
N ASN A 54 -10.48 -1.15 -3.42
CA ASN A 54 -9.17 -0.72 -2.98
C ASN A 54 -9.14 0.82 -2.91
N ALA A 55 -8.66 1.37 -1.80
CA ALA A 55 -8.64 2.83 -1.61
C ALA A 55 -7.78 3.55 -2.65
N LEU A 56 -6.66 2.96 -3.10
CA LEU A 56 -5.79 3.54 -4.13
C LEU A 56 -6.56 3.69 -5.44
N SER A 57 -7.24 2.64 -5.91
CA SER A 57 -8.01 2.70 -7.15
C SER A 57 -9.20 3.65 -7.04
N PHE A 58 -9.90 3.63 -5.90
CA PHE A 58 -10.99 4.57 -5.66
C PHE A 58 -10.50 6.02 -5.76
N ILE A 59 -9.39 6.36 -5.09
CA ILE A 59 -8.81 7.70 -5.12
C ILE A 59 -8.29 8.05 -6.51
N PHE A 60 -7.62 7.12 -7.19
CA PHE A 60 -7.14 7.33 -8.56
C PHE A 60 -8.26 7.75 -9.51
N GLU A 61 -9.38 7.02 -9.50
CA GLU A 61 -10.52 7.31 -10.37
C GLU A 61 -11.21 8.62 -9.97
N ASN A 62 -11.45 8.85 -8.68
CA ASN A 62 -12.17 10.05 -8.22
C ASN A 62 -11.34 11.33 -8.33
N LEU A 63 -10.01 11.25 -8.27
CA LEU A 63 -9.14 12.42 -8.40
C LEU A 63 -8.67 12.64 -9.84
N LYS A 64 -9.13 11.88 -10.83
CA LYS A 64 -8.60 11.96 -12.21
C LYS A 64 -8.58 13.38 -12.78
N GLU A 65 -9.66 14.13 -12.59
CA GLU A 65 -9.82 15.52 -13.05
C GLU A 65 -9.63 16.55 -11.93
N TYR A 66 -9.32 16.11 -10.70
CA TYR A 66 -9.13 17.02 -9.57
C TYR A 66 -7.78 17.75 -9.67
N PRO A 67 -7.73 19.08 -9.52
CA PRO A 67 -6.48 19.85 -9.65
C PRO A 67 -5.62 19.74 -8.38
N LEU A 68 -4.87 18.65 -8.26
CA LEU A 68 -3.89 18.47 -7.18
C LEU A 68 -2.79 19.53 -7.23
N LYS A 69 -2.47 20.11 -6.06
CA LYS A 69 -1.34 21.02 -5.87
C LYS A 69 -0.08 20.20 -5.63
N LYS A 70 0.69 20.00 -6.70
CA LYS A 70 1.97 19.31 -6.65
C LYS A 70 2.90 19.95 -5.61
N GLN A 71 3.52 19.11 -4.79
CA GLN A 71 4.51 19.49 -3.80
C GLN A 71 5.89 19.64 -4.45
N ASN A 72 6.61 20.69 -4.05
CA ASN A 72 7.99 20.93 -4.48
C ASN A 72 8.97 20.04 -3.72
N LYS A 73 8.97 18.74 -4.04
CA LYS A 73 9.82 17.74 -3.39
C LYS A 73 10.15 16.55 -4.29
N ASN A 74 11.30 15.96 -4.00
CA ASN A 74 11.79 14.72 -4.61
C ASN A 74 11.51 13.56 -3.66
N ILE A 75 10.84 12.52 -4.16
CA ILE A 75 10.36 11.43 -3.31
C ILE A 75 10.73 10.06 -3.86
N MET A 76 10.92 9.12 -2.94
CA MET A 76 11.04 7.71 -3.29
C MET A 76 9.65 7.05 -3.30
N LEU A 77 9.38 6.14 -4.21
CA LEU A 77 8.13 5.37 -4.25
C LEU A 77 8.44 3.88 -4.19
N HIS A 78 7.82 3.15 -3.28
CA HIS A 78 7.79 1.70 -3.30
C HIS A 78 6.42 1.18 -3.75
N VAL A 79 6.38 0.70 -5.00
CA VAL A 79 5.26 -0.06 -5.55
C VAL A 79 5.31 -1.47 -4.97
N ASN A 80 4.60 -1.69 -3.87
CA ASN A 80 4.70 -2.95 -3.13
C ASN A 80 4.08 -4.14 -3.88
N CYS A 81 4.46 -5.34 -3.45
CA CYS A 81 4.08 -6.58 -4.12
C CYS A 81 2.55 -6.80 -4.24
N SER A 82 1.76 -6.34 -3.27
CA SER A 82 0.30 -6.44 -3.34
C SER A 82 -0.31 -5.52 -4.40
N VAL A 83 0.18 -4.28 -4.52
CA VAL A 83 -0.21 -3.36 -5.62
C VAL A 83 0.14 -3.98 -6.98
N THR A 84 1.32 -4.60 -7.08
CA THR A 84 1.74 -5.33 -8.29
C THR A 84 0.82 -6.50 -8.63
N LYS A 85 0.48 -7.35 -7.66
CA LYS A 85 -0.45 -8.46 -7.90
C LYS A 85 -1.86 -7.98 -8.30
N LEU A 86 -2.30 -6.85 -7.76
CA LEU A 86 -3.56 -6.22 -8.10
C LEU A 86 -3.52 -5.46 -9.45
N LYS A 87 -2.36 -5.42 -10.12
CA LYS A 87 -2.14 -4.70 -11.40
C LYS A 87 -2.43 -3.19 -11.29
N MET A 88 -2.09 -2.58 -10.16
CA MET A 88 -2.35 -1.16 -9.85
C MET A 88 -1.10 -0.28 -9.96
N ASN A 89 -0.04 -0.76 -10.62
CA ASN A 89 1.24 -0.06 -10.73
C ASN A 89 1.08 1.31 -11.38
N ASP A 90 0.40 1.37 -12.51
CA ASP A 90 0.21 2.62 -13.25
C ASP A 90 -0.61 3.62 -12.43
N GLN A 91 -1.57 3.15 -11.64
CA GLN A 91 -2.40 4.00 -10.78
C GLN A 91 -1.57 4.68 -9.69
N ILE A 92 -0.76 3.93 -8.93
CA ILE A 92 0.08 4.51 -7.89
C ILE A 92 1.16 5.42 -8.47
N ILE A 93 1.78 5.04 -9.59
CA ILE A 93 2.83 5.84 -10.23
C ILE A 93 2.25 7.16 -10.73
N SER A 94 1.12 7.10 -11.44
CA SER A 94 0.47 8.29 -11.99
C SER A 94 -0.02 9.24 -10.89
N LEU A 95 -0.64 8.74 -9.82
CA LEU A 95 -1.00 9.58 -8.66
C LEU A 95 0.22 10.24 -8.04
N THR A 96 1.28 9.48 -7.82
CA THR A 96 2.51 9.99 -7.20
C THR A 96 3.14 11.10 -8.05
N GLN A 97 3.20 10.92 -9.37
CA GLN A 97 3.72 11.92 -10.31
C GLN A 97 2.86 13.19 -10.40
N ARG A 98 1.58 13.13 -10.06
CA ARG A 98 0.73 14.31 -9.92
C ARG A 98 0.98 15.06 -8.61
N CYS A 99 1.48 14.37 -7.59
CA CYS A 99 1.68 14.91 -6.25
C CYS A 99 3.09 15.47 -5.99
N ALA A 100 4.12 14.99 -6.70
CA ALA A 100 5.51 15.41 -6.49
C ALA A 100 6.20 15.85 -7.78
N ASP A 101 7.28 16.63 -7.65
CA ASP A 101 8.09 17.08 -8.79
C ASP A 101 8.87 15.92 -9.42
N ASN A 102 9.56 15.15 -8.58
CA ASN A 102 10.34 14.00 -9.03
C ASN A 102 10.02 12.78 -8.17
N THR A 103 9.94 11.63 -8.83
CA THR A 103 9.65 10.35 -8.18
C THR A 103 10.62 9.30 -8.70
N ILE A 104 11.29 8.61 -7.79
CA ILE A 104 12.15 7.47 -8.12
C ILE A 104 11.62 6.21 -7.46
N ILE A 105 11.58 5.13 -8.23
CA ILE A 105 11.29 3.78 -7.72
C ILE A 105 12.63 3.04 -7.64
N PRO A 106 13.02 2.50 -6.48
CA PRO A 106 14.23 1.69 -6.37
C PRO A 106 14.21 0.50 -7.34
N ASN A 107 15.33 0.30 -8.03
CA ASN A 107 15.59 -0.85 -8.88
C ASN A 107 15.69 -2.14 -8.06
N ASP A 108 15.20 -3.24 -8.63
CA ASP A 108 15.31 -4.61 -8.12
C ASP A 108 14.73 -4.85 -6.71
N ILE A 109 13.88 -3.95 -6.19
CA ILE A 109 13.17 -4.13 -4.90
C ILE A 109 11.67 -4.27 -5.14
N LEU A 110 11.27 -5.45 -5.63
CA LEU A 110 9.85 -5.80 -5.85
C LEU A 110 9.12 -6.16 -4.54
N CYS A 111 9.83 -6.61 -3.52
CA CYS A 111 9.29 -6.99 -2.22
C CYS A 111 10.19 -6.45 -1.12
N CYS A 112 9.60 -5.93 -0.04
CA CYS A 112 10.33 -5.44 1.13
C CYS A 112 10.86 -6.56 2.03
N GLY A 113 10.52 -7.83 1.79
CA GLY A 113 10.94 -8.96 2.63
C GLY A 113 10.20 -9.08 3.98
N PHE A 114 9.23 -8.20 4.25
CA PHE A 114 8.47 -8.24 5.50
C PHE A 114 7.44 -9.38 5.54
N ALA A 115 6.88 -9.75 4.37
CA ALA A 115 6.02 -10.91 4.17
C ALA A 115 4.92 -11.08 5.24
N GLY A 116 4.00 -10.11 5.31
CA GLY A 116 2.95 -10.07 6.33
C GLY A 116 3.52 -9.61 7.67
N SER A 117 3.61 -10.51 8.65
CA SER A 117 4.22 -10.24 9.95
C SER A 117 5.56 -10.98 10.15
N LYS A 118 6.02 -11.74 9.15
CA LYS A 118 7.21 -12.60 9.29
C LYS A 118 8.48 -11.78 9.49
N GLY A 119 8.57 -10.58 8.93
CA GLY A 119 9.69 -9.66 9.10
C GLY A 119 9.94 -9.24 10.55
N PHE A 120 8.93 -9.35 11.43
CA PHE A 120 9.11 -9.12 12.86
C PHE A 120 9.89 -10.25 13.55
N THR A 121 9.71 -11.51 13.12
CA THR A 121 10.38 -12.68 13.71
C THR A 121 11.62 -13.13 12.94
N ASN A 122 11.74 -12.69 11.69
CA ASN A 122 12.82 -13.05 10.76
C ASN A 122 13.35 -11.77 10.07
N PRO A 123 13.98 -10.85 10.83
CA PRO A 123 14.45 -9.57 10.31
C PRO A 123 15.48 -9.73 9.18
N GLU A 124 16.18 -10.86 9.11
CA GLU A 124 17.14 -11.17 8.04
C GLU A 124 16.50 -11.17 6.65
N LEU A 125 15.20 -11.47 6.52
CA LEU A 125 14.48 -11.40 5.24
C LEU A 125 14.36 -9.96 4.74
N ASN A 126 13.98 -9.06 5.64
CA ASN A 126 13.87 -7.63 5.34
C ASN A 126 15.26 -7.03 5.06
N GLN A 127 16.26 -7.38 5.87
CA GLN A 127 17.64 -6.93 5.65
C GLN A 127 18.20 -7.39 4.31
N ASN A 128 17.95 -8.64 3.92
CA ASN A 128 18.43 -9.15 2.64
C ASN A 128 17.72 -8.49 1.45
N ALA A 129 16.39 -8.34 1.53
CA ALA A 129 15.59 -7.73 0.48
C ALA A 129 15.91 -6.25 0.25
N LEU A 130 16.31 -5.53 1.30
CA LEU A 130 16.58 -4.09 1.26
C LEU A 130 18.06 -3.73 1.32
N LYS A 131 18.97 -4.71 1.16
CA LYS A 131 20.42 -4.50 1.34
C LYS A 131 21.03 -3.44 0.41
N THR A 132 20.47 -3.27 -0.79
CA THR A 132 20.92 -2.28 -1.79
C THR A 132 20.13 -0.97 -1.72
N LEU A 133 19.09 -0.87 -0.88
CA LEU A 133 18.16 0.27 -0.89
C LEU A 133 18.88 1.59 -0.63
N LYS A 134 19.76 1.61 0.38
CA LYS A 134 20.46 2.83 0.80
C LYS A 134 21.34 3.42 -0.31
N GLU A 135 21.97 2.57 -1.11
CA GLU A 135 22.85 2.98 -2.20
C GLU A 135 22.08 3.55 -3.41
N GLN A 136 20.77 3.34 -3.46
CA GLN A 136 19.90 3.79 -4.55
C GLN A 136 19.22 5.13 -4.28
N ILE A 137 19.45 5.74 -3.12
CA ILE A 137 18.84 7.02 -2.74
C ILE A 137 19.75 8.15 -3.23
N PRO A 138 19.32 8.97 -4.20
CA PRO A 138 20.13 10.08 -4.66
C PRO A 138 20.20 11.19 -3.60
N ASP A 139 21.20 12.06 -3.75
CA ASP A 139 21.24 13.31 -3.01
C ASP A 139 19.94 14.11 -3.27
N ASN A 140 19.42 14.76 -2.23
CA ASN A 140 18.17 15.53 -2.25
C ASN A 140 16.86 14.72 -2.25
N TYR A 141 16.89 13.43 -1.93
CA TYR A 141 15.70 12.63 -1.61
C TYR A 141 15.64 12.38 -0.10
N TYR A 142 14.58 12.89 0.55
CA TYR A 142 14.50 12.92 2.01
C TYR A 142 13.35 12.09 2.58
N GLU A 143 12.46 11.59 1.74
CA GLU A 143 11.34 10.75 2.16
C GLU A 143 10.85 9.82 1.04
N GLY A 144 10.10 8.81 1.43
CA GLY A 144 9.46 7.89 0.51
C GLY A 144 8.02 7.54 0.87
N TYR A 145 7.33 6.89 -0.07
CA TYR A 145 5.92 6.55 0.06
C TYR A 145 5.63 5.13 -0.40
N THR A 146 4.59 4.51 0.18
CA THR A 146 4.11 3.18 -0.19
C THR A 146 2.65 2.97 0.26
N CYS A 147 1.98 1.93 -0.24
CA CYS A 147 0.61 1.56 0.16
C CYS A 147 0.57 0.47 1.26
N LEU A 148 1.66 0.32 2.03
CA LEU A 148 1.75 -0.71 3.05
C LEU A 148 2.66 -0.29 4.20
N GLU A 149 2.11 -0.24 5.42
CA GLU A 149 2.81 0.23 6.62
C GLU A 149 4.02 -0.64 6.95
N THR A 150 3.92 -1.96 6.76
CA THR A 150 5.06 -2.87 6.99
C THR A 150 6.18 -2.66 5.97
N CYS A 151 5.85 -2.30 4.72
CA CYS A 151 6.86 -1.83 3.77
C CYS A 151 7.48 -0.51 4.26
N ALA A 152 6.66 0.45 4.69
CA ALA A 152 7.14 1.75 5.16
C ALA A 152 8.12 1.60 6.34
N LEU A 153 7.81 0.73 7.32
CA LEU A 153 8.70 0.42 8.43
C LEU A 153 10.04 -0.17 7.96
N GLY A 154 9.99 -1.18 7.07
CA GLY A 154 11.19 -1.83 6.55
C GLY A 154 12.05 -0.86 5.73
N PHE A 155 11.43 -0.12 4.81
CA PHE A 155 12.10 0.88 4.00
C PHE A 155 12.69 1.99 4.86
N THR A 156 11.97 2.52 5.85
CA THR A 156 12.50 3.54 6.77
C THR A 156 13.77 3.07 7.46
N LYS A 157 13.72 1.85 8.02
CA LYS A 157 14.85 1.26 8.73
C LYS A 157 16.10 1.08 7.85
N HIS A 158 15.91 0.62 6.62
CA HIS A 158 17.02 0.21 5.75
C HIS A 158 17.49 1.31 4.77
N SER A 159 16.67 2.32 4.51
CA SER A 159 17.02 3.49 3.70
C SER A 159 17.73 4.57 4.52
N GLY A 160 17.32 4.76 5.79
CA GLY A 160 17.75 5.89 6.61
C GLY A 160 16.95 7.18 6.37
N ILE A 161 15.91 7.15 5.52
CA ILE A 161 14.94 8.23 5.34
C ILE A 161 13.52 7.74 5.71
N PRO A 162 12.62 8.60 6.20
CA PRO A 162 11.26 8.19 6.53
C PRO A 162 10.48 7.73 5.30
N TYR A 163 9.68 6.68 5.47
CA TYR A 163 8.64 6.26 4.51
C TYR A 163 7.25 6.38 5.13
N TYR A 164 6.30 6.90 4.35
CA TYR A 164 4.92 7.14 4.77
C TYR A 164 3.90 6.42 3.89
N SER A 165 2.63 6.46 4.31
CA SER A 165 1.52 6.05 3.46
C SER A 165 1.37 7.02 2.29
N ILE A 166 1.15 6.50 1.08
CA ILE A 166 0.92 7.34 -0.11
C ILE A 166 -0.27 8.29 0.07
N PHE A 167 -1.25 7.92 0.89
CA PHE A 167 -2.43 8.76 1.13
C PHE A 167 -2.08 10.06 1.87
N HIS A 168 -0.98 10.07 2.63
CA HIS A 168 -0.48 11.30 3.24
C HIS A 168 0.01 12.30 2.18
N LEU A 169 0.76 11.83 1.17
CA LEU A 169 1.20 12.67 0.05
C LEU A 169 0.02 13.22 -0.74
N ILE A 170 -1.00 12.38 -0.97
CA ILE A 170 -2.20 12.79 -1.71
C ILE A 170 -2.93 13.89 -0.93
N ASP A 171 -3.11 13.73 0.38
CA ASP A 171 -3.75 14.71 1.27
C ASP A 171 -3.02 16.07 1.27
N GLU A 172 -1.68 16.07 1.32
CA GLU A 172 -0.87 17.29 1.21
C GLU A 172 -1.12 18.08 -0.09
N CYS A 173 -1.55 17.39 -1.16
CA CYS A 173 -1.79 17.97 -2.47
C CYS A 173 -3.22 18.46 -2.68
N MET A 174 -4.14 18.27 -1.73
CA MET A 174 -5.56 18.60 -1.93
C MET A 174 -5.87 20.12 -1.92
#